data_AF-A0A950ZAR1-F1
#
_entry.id   AF-A0A950ZAR1-F1
#
_cell.length_a   1.000
_cell.length_b   1.000
_cell.length_c   1.000
_cell.angle_alpha   90.00
_cell.angle_beta   90.00
_cell.angle_gamma   90.00
#
_symmetry.space_group_name_H-M   'P 1'
#
loop_
_entity.id
_entity.type
_entity.pdbx_description
1 polymer ?
#
loop_
_entity_poly.entity_id
_entity_poly.type
_entity_poly.pdbx_seq_one_letter_code
_entity_poly.pdbx_strand_id
1 'polypeptide(L)'
;MSDEPRTTFEQLSAEYAQAQEALAAIEKQAPTLLILGGADDLRQFIAQFMEMAERVRGVAADKHEQNFVEWFDELIARAERLRDAVPR
;
A
#
# COMPACT_ATOMS: atom_id res chain seq x y z
N MET A 1 7.34 23.32 22.96
CA MET A 1 7.00 23.77 21.60
C MET A 1 6.85 22.52 20.77
N SER A 2 5.70 22.32 20.14
CA SER A 2 5.19 21.00 19.74
C SER A 2 5.98 20.34 18.60
N ASP A 3 6.61 19.20 18.87
CA ASP A 3 7.24 18.29 17.88
C ASP A 3 6.20 17.49 17.05
N GLU A 4 4.91 17.65 17.35
CA GLU A 4 3.81 16.84 16.85
C GLU A 4 3.66 16.76 15.32
N PRO A 5 3.84 17.86 14.55
CA PRO A 5 3.82 17.81 13.09
C PRO A 5 5.04 17.05 12.53
N ARG A 6 6.22 17.25 13.14
CA ARG A 6 7.45 16.57 12.72
C ARG A 6 7.35 15.07 12.99
N THR A 7 6.84 14.68 14.15
CA THR A 7 6.60 13.28 14.50
C THR A 7 5.57 12.64 13.57
N THR A 8 4.51 13.35 13.20
CA THR A 8 3.51 12.86 12.23
C THR A 8 4.13 12.61 10.86
N PHE A 9 4.89 13.58 10.34
CA PHE A 9 5.55 13.45 9.04
C PHE A 9 6.55 12.28 9.02
N GLU A 10 7.37 12.14 10.07
CA GLU A 10 8.35 11.05 10.18
C GLU A 10 7.66 9.67 10.23
N GLN A 11 6.55 9.56 10.96
CA GLN A 11 5.73 8.34 11.01
C GLN A 11 5.14 7.99 9.65
N LEU A 12 4.44 8.93 9.00
CA LEU A 12 3.83 8.70 7.69
C LEU A 12 4.87 8.42 6.61
N SER A 13 6.05 9.03 6.69
CA SER A 13 7.17 8.74 5.78
C SER A 13 7.65 7.29 5.91
N ALA A 14 7.78 6.78 7.14
CA ALA A 14 8.19 5.41 7.39
C ALA A 14 7.13 4.41 6.90
N GLU A 15 5.85 4.66 7.21
CA GLU A 15 4.73 3.85 6.73
C GLU A 15 4.66 3.85 5.20
N TYR A 16 4.86 5.01 4.56
CA TYR A 16 4.87 5.11 3.11
C TYR A 16 6.02 4.33 2.46
N ALA A 17 7.24 4.45 3.01
CA ALA A 17 8.39 3.68 2.53
C ALA A 17 8.15 2.17 2.66
N GLN A 18 7.61 1.72 3.80
CA GLN A 18 7.25 0.33 4.01
C GLN A 18 6.16 -0.15 3.02
N ALA A 19 5.14 0.68 2.76
CA ALA A 19 4.10 0.35 1.78
C ALA A 19 4.67 0.25 0.35
N GLN A 20 5.59 1.13 -0.03
CA GLN A 20 6.28 1.04 -1.32
C GLN A 20 7.06 -0.28 -1.47
N GLU A 21 7.83 -0.65 -0.44
CA GLU A 21 8.59 -1.90 -0.44
C GLU A 21 7.68 -3.13 -0.49
N ALA A 22 6.59 -3.12 0.29
CA ALA A 22 5.62 -4.20 0.31
C ALA A 22 4.96 -4.41 -1.06
N LEU A 23 4.49 -3.33 -1.70
CA LEU A 23 3.87 -3.41 -3.03
C LEU A 23 4.88 -3.90 -4.08
N ALA A 24 6.11 -3.39 -4.06
CA ALA A 24 7.16 -3.84 -4.97
C ALA A 24 7.49 -5.32 -4.79
N ALA A 25 7.46 -5.83 -3.55
CA ALA A 25 7.66 -7.25 -3.27
C ALA A 25 6.51 -8.10 -3.83
N ILE A 26 5.26 -7.66 -3.68
CA ILE A 26 4.08 -8.34 -4.24
C ILE A 26 4.19 -8.41 -5.77
N GLU A 27 4.47 -7.29 -6.43
CA GLU A 27 4.62 -7.24 -7.89
C GLU A 27 5.75 -8.12 -8.40
N LYS A 28 6.88 -8.17 -7.68
CA LYS A 28 8.01 -9.03 -8.02
C LYS A 28 7.66 -10.52 -7.91
N GLN A 29 6.84 -10.88 -6.93
CA GLN A 29 6.45 -12.28 -6.69
C GLN A 29 5.25 -12.72 -7.54
N ALA A 30 4.42 -11.78 -8.00
CA ALA A 30 3.21 -12.05 -8.75
C ALA A 30 3.41 -13.01 -9.94
N PRO A 31 4.40 -12.84 -10.85
CA PRO A 31 4.59 -13.77 -11.96
C PRO A 31 4.87 -15.20 -11.51
N THR A 32 5.69 -15.36 -10.48
CA THR A 32 6.04 -16.68 -9.92
C THR A 32 4.83 -17.35 -9.30
N LEU A 33 4.06 -16.61 -8.49
CA LEU A 33 2.84 -17.12 -7.86
C LEU A 33 1.83 -17.57 -8.92
N LEU A 34 1.63 -16.78 -9.97
CA LEU A 34 0.74 -17.13 -11.08
C LEU A 34 1.18 -18.41 -11.81
N ILE A 35 2.48 -18.60 -12.06
CA ILE A 35 3.02 -19.81 -12.69
C ILE A 35 2.78 -21.05 -11.82
N LEU A 36 2.87 -20.89 -10.50
CA LEU A 36 2.69 -21.98 -9.53
C LEU A 36 1.22 -22.22 -9.14
N GLY A 37 0.26 -21.50 -9.75
CA GLY A 37 -1.16 -21.62 -9.45
C GLY A 37 -1.61 -20.90 -8.17
N GLY A 38 -0.76 -20.07 -7.56
CA GLY A 38 -1.04 -19.27 -6.37
C GLY A 38 -1.84 -17.99 -6.65
N ALA A 39 -2.83 -18.04 -7.55
CA ALA A 39 -3.64 -16.87 -7.89
C ALA A 39 -4.48 -16.37 -6.71
N ASP A 40 -5.03 -17.28 -5.90
CA ASP A 40 -5.80 -16.94 -4.71
C ASP A 40 -4.91 -16.30 -3.63
N ASP A 41 -3.73 -16.86 -3.38
CA ASP A 41 -2.77 -16.30 -2.43
C ASP A 41 -2.33 -14.90 -2.85
N LEU A 42 -2.06 -14.70 -4.15
CA LEU A 42 -1.72 -13.39 -4.69
C LEU A 42 -2.86 -12.39 -4.49
N ARG A 43 -4.11 -12.77 -4.76
CA ARG A 43 -5.29 -11.92 -4.47
C ARG A 43 -5.37 -11.55 -3.00
N GLN A 44 -5.13 -12.51 -2.11
CA GLN A 44 -5.18 -12.27 -0.67
C GLN A 44 -4.08 -11.30 -0.23
N PHE A 45 -2.85 -11.45 -0.71
CA PHE A 45 -1.76 -10.53 -0.39
C PHE A 45 -2.05 -9.11 -0.89
N ILE A 46 -2.61 -8.97 -2.10
CA ILE A 46 -2.99 -7.67 -2.63
C ILE A 46 -4.12 -7.04 -1.80
N ALA A 47 -5.13 -7.82 -1.40
CA ALA A 47 -6.21 -7.32 -0.55
C ALA A 47 -5.70 -6.85 0.83
N GLN A 48 -4.82 -7.61 1.46
CA GLN A 48 -4.19 -7.23 2.73
C GLN A 48 -3.35 -5.97 2.61
N PHE A 49 -2.62 -5.82 1.51
CA PHE A 49 -1.89 -4.59 1.21
C PHE A 49 -2.83 -3.38 1.09
N MET A 50 -3.92 -3.52 0.33
CA MET A 50 -4.89 -2.45 0.14
C MET A 50 -5.53 -2.02 1.46
N GLU A 51 -5.96 -2.97 2.31
CA GLU A 51 -6.55 -2.66 3.62
C GLU A 51 -5.56 -1.88 4.51
N MET A 52 -4.30 -2.28 4.52
CA MET A 52 -3.25 -1.58 5.25
C MET A 52 -3.04 -0.16 4.71
N ALA A 53 -2.93 -0.01 3.38
CA ALA A 53 -2.72 1.28 2.73
C ALA A 53 -3.90 2.24 2.95
N GLU A 54 -5.13 1.75 2.83
CA GLU A 54 -6.36 2.52 3.08
C GLU A 54 -6.42 3.04 4.53
N ARG A 55 -6.03 2.21 5.50
CA ARG A 55 -5.97 2.61 6.90
C ARG A 55 -4.98 3.76 7.12
N VAL A 56 -3.77 3.67 6.58
CA VAL A 56 -2.76 4.73 6.75
C VAL A 56 -3.15 5.99 5.99
N ARG A 57 -3.73 5.85 4.80
CA ARG A 57 -4.32 6.94 4.03
C ARG A 57 -5.40 7.68 4.82
N GLY A 58 -6.25 6.96 5.56
CA GLY A 58 -7.23 7.54 6.48
C GLY A 58 -6.57 8.38 7.59
N VAL A 59 -5.52 7.85 8.21
CA VAL A 59 -4.74 8.59 9.23
C VAL A 59 -4.10 9.87 8.66
N ALA A 60 -3.56 9.80 7.44
CA ALA A 60 -3.01 10.98 6.76
C ALA A 60 -4.09 12.04 6.51
N ALA A 61 -5.28 11.63 6.08
CA ALA A 61 -6.41 12.53 5.86
C ALA A 61 -6.87 13.20 7.17
N ASP A 62 -6.99 12.42 8.26
CA ASP A 62 -7.38 12.93 9.59
C ASP A 62 -6.38 13.95 10.14
N LYS A 63 -5.10 13.81 9.77
CA LYS A 63 -4.02 14.72 10.17
C LYS A 63 -3.78 15.87 9.18
N HIS A 64 -4.60 16.01 8.14
CA HIS A 64 -4.48 17.01 7.08
C HIS A 64 -3.17 16.93 6.27
N GLU A 65 -2.59 15.73 6.18
CA GLU A 65 -1.34 15.45 5.45
C GLU A 65 -1.65 15.07 4.00
N GLN A 66 -2.10 16.06 3.21
CA GLN A 66 -2.65 15.86 1.86
C GLN A 66 -1.68 15.13 0.90
N ASN A 67 -0.37 15.39 0.99
CA ASN A 67 0.62 14.71 0.15
C ASN A 67 0.61 13.20 0.37
N PHE A 68 0.54 12.76 1.63
CA PHE A 68 0.49 11.33 1.95
C PHE A 68 -0.83 10.70 1.51
N VAL A 69 -1.94 11.43 1.60
CA VAL A 69 -3.23 10.96 1.05
C VAL A 69 -3.08 10.62 -0.43
N GLU A 70 -2.54 11.56 -1.22
CA GLU A 70 -2.34 11.38 -2.66
C GLU A 70 -1.36 10.23 -2.96
N TRP A 71 -0.26 10.15 -2.22
CA TRP A 71 0.72 9.09 -2.42
C TRP A 71 0.19 7.70 -2.08
N PHE A 72 -0.62 7.55 -1.02
CA PHE A 72 -1.26 6.27 -0.72
C PHE A 72 -2.38 5.95 -1.72
N ASP A 73 -3.13 6.94 -2.21
CA ASP A 73 -4.13 6.73 -3.27
C ASP A 73 -3.47 6.17 -4.55
N GLU A 74 -2.26 6.64 -4.91
CA GLU A 74 -1.48 6.08 -6.02
C GLU A 74 -1.07 4.62 -5.80
N LEU A 75 -0.63 4.27 -4.59
CA LEU A 75 -0.26 2.89 -4.24
C LEU A 75 -1.47 1.95 -4.28
N ILE A 76 -2.60 2.39 -3.73
CA ILE A 76 -3.86 1.64 -3.74
C ILE A 76 -4.30 1.39 -5.18
N ALA A 77 -4.35 2.43 -6.02
CA ALA A 77 -4.74 2.30 -7.42
C ALA A 77 -3.81 1.34 -8.20
N ARG A 78 -2.53 1.29 -7.86
CA ARG A 78 -1.57 0.36 -8.46
C ARG A 78 -1.81 -1.08 -8.00
N ALA A 79 -2.10 -1.29 -6.72
CA ALA A 79 -2.48 -2.60 -6.19
C ALA A 79 -3.80 -3.10 -6.80
N GLU A 80 -4.80 -2.22 -6.99
CA GLU A 80 -6.06 -2.56 -7.67
C GLU A 80 -5.83 -3.06 -9.10
N ARG A 81 -5.00 -2.34 -9.88
CA ARG A 81 -4.64 -2.79 -11.23
C ARG A 81 -3.98 -4.16 -11.22
N LEU A 82 -3.14 -4.44 -10.23
CA LEU A 82 -2.52 -5.76 -10.08
C LEU A 82 -3.57 -6.82 -9.76
N ARG A 83 -4.47 -6.57 -8.82
CA ARG A 83 -5.58 -7.48 -8.45
C ARG A 83 -6.42 -7.84 -9.67
N ASP A 84 -6.79 -6.84 -10.46
CA ASP A 84 -7.66 -7.01 -11.62
C ASP A 84 -6.96 -7.78 -12.77
N ALA A 85 -5.63 -7.81 -12.77
CA ALA A 85 -4.83 -8.62 -13.69
C ALA A 85 -4.67 -10.09 -13.25
N VAL A 86 -5.03 -10.45 -12.01
CA VAL A 86 -4.93 -11.82 -11.51
C VAL A 86 -6.08 -12.68 -12.07
N PRO A 87 -5.81 -13.77 -12.82
CA PRO A 87 -6.84 -14.65 -13.38
C PRO A 87 -7.70 -15.29 -12.30
N ARG A 88 -9.03 -15.32 -12.49
CA ARG A 88 -9.97 -15.95 -11.55
C ARG A 88 -9.71 -17.43 -11.37
#